data_AF-A0A2M8C2A1-F1
#
_entry.id   AF-A0A2M8C2A1-F1
#
_cell.length_a   1.000
_cell.length_b   1.000
_cell.length_c   1.000
_cell.angle_alpha   90.00
_cell.angle_beta   90.00
_cell.angle_gamma   90.00
#
_symmetry.space_group_name_H-M   'P 1'
#
loop_
_entity.id
_entity.type
_entity.pdbx_description
1 polymer ?
#
loop_
_entity_poly.entity_id
_entity_poly.type
_entity_poly.pdbx_seq_one_letter_code
_entity_poly.pdbx_strand_id
1 'polypeptide(L)'
;EAILSIEDDQFYRHSGIDIPGILKSICGEFGVCQKRGGSTITQQFVKNAFLSSERTYTRKLKELILAVKLEHAFTKDQILEMYLNRIPYGSNVYGVELAAR
;
A
#
# COMPACT_ATOMS: atom_id res chain seq x y z
N GLU A 1 4.81 -0.28 13.18
CA GLU A 1 5.90 -0.91 12.40
C GLU A 1 5.54 -2.25 11.76
N ALA A 2 4.83 -3.16 12.46
CA ALA A 2 4.50 -4.48 11.93
C ALA A 2 3.80 -4.45 10.55
N ILE A 3 2.82 -3.57 10.34
CA ILE A 3 2.13 -3.42 9.04
C ILE A 3 3.09 -3.01 7.92
N LEU A 4 3.99 -2.07 8.18
CA LEU A 4 4.98 -1.64 7.18
C LEU A 4 5.89 -2.81 6.80
N SER A 5 6.43 -3.55 7.78
CA SER A 5 7.32 -4.68 7.47
C SER A 5 6.66 -5.81 6.68
N ILE A 6 5.35 -6.00 6.83
CA ILE A 6 4.60 -7.08 6.18
C ILE A 6 4.10 -6.64 4.81
N GLU A 7 3.56 -5.43 4.69
CA GLU A 7 2.88 -4.94 3.49
C GLU A 7 3.81 -4.14 2.56
N ASP A 8 4.75 -3.36 3.12
CA ASP A 8 5.56 -2.40 2.38
C ASP A 8 6.81 -1.95 3.17
N ASP A 9 7.84 -2.80 3.21
CA ASP A 9 9.05 -2.60 4.03
C ASP A 9 9.90 -1.39 3.59
N GLN A 10 9.68 -0.89 2.37
CA GLN A 10 10.34 0.29 1.81
C GLN A 10 9.40 1.49 1.73
N PHE A 11 8.28 1.49 2.47
CA PHE A 11 7.25 2.52 2.39
C PHE A 11 7.81 3.95 2.37
N TYR A 12 8.74 4.27 3.27
CA TYR A 12 9.33 5.60 3.38
C TYR A 12 10.38 5.95 2.31
N ARG A 13 10.80 4.99 1.48
CA ARG A 13 11.88 5.16 0.50
C ARG A 13 11.41 5.26 -0.94
N HIS A 14 10.22 4.78 -1.26
CA HIS A 14 9.67 4.85 -2.62
C HIS A 14 8.64 5.98 -2.78
N SER A 15 8.23 6.31 -4.00
CA SER A 15 7.19 7.33 -4.28
C SER A 15 5.96 6.69 -4.92
N GLY A 16 5.23 5.86 -4.16
CA GLY A 16 4.04 5.12 -4.61
C GLY A 16 4.28 3.78 -5.31
N ILE A 17 5.49 3.51 -5.81
CA ILE A 17 5.84 2.25 -6.47
C ILE A 17 7.18 1.73 -5.94
N ASP A 18 7.18 0.55 -5.33
CA ASP A 18 8.39 -0.15 -4.87
C ASP A 18 8.92 -1.09 -5.97
N ILE A 19 9.85 -0.60 -6.80
CA ILE A 19 10.47 -1.39 -7.87
C ILE A 19 11.28 -2.59 -7.32
N PRO A 20 12.16 -2.42 -6.31
CA PRO A 20 12.78 -3.56 -5.63
C PRO A 20 11.76 -4.56 -5.09
N GLY A 21 10.66 -4.07 -4.53
CA GLY A 21 9.57 -4.89 -4.03
C GLY A 21 8.86 -5.72 -5.08
N ILE A 22 8.59 -5.12 -6.25
CA ILE A 22 8.02 -5.82 -7.40
C ILE A 22 8.96 -6.94 -7.84
N LEU A 23 10.26 -6.67 -7.98
CA LEU A 23 11.25 -7.69 -8.35
C LEU A 23 11.30 -8.83 -7.32
N LYS A 24 11.33 -8.50 -6.03
CA LYS A 24 11.27 -9.50 -4.95
C LYS A 24 9.98 -10.32 -5.00
N SER A 25 8.84 -9.71 -5.29
CA SER A 25 7.55 -10.41 -5.40
C SER A 25 7.55 -11.41 -6.57
N ILE A 26 8.17 -11.04 -7.70
CA ILE A 26 8.33 -11.92 -8.86
C ILE A 26 9.26 -13.08 -8.50
N CYS A 27 10.43 -12.82 -7.92
CA CYS A 27 11.36 -13.86 -7.47
C CYS A 27 10.71 -14.80 -6.44
N GLY A 28 9.85 -14.29 -5.57
CA GLY A 28 9.08 -15.08 -4.61
C GLY A 28 8.04 -16.00 -5.26
N GLU A 29 7.44 -15.58 -6.38
CA GLU A 29 6.53 -16.45 -7.16
C GLU A 29 7.28 -17.63 -7.80
N PHE A 30 8.57 -17.46 -8.11
CA PHE A 30 9.46 -18.51 -8.62
C PHE A 30 10.21 -19.29 -7.51
N GLY A 31 9.93 -19.02 -6.23
CA GLY A 31 10.58 -19.70 -5.10
C GLY A 31 12.05 -19.33 -4.86
N VAL A 32 12.54 -18.26 -5.50
CA VAL A 32 13.93 -17.76 -5.35
C VAL A 32 14.07 -16.86 -4.12
N CYS A 33 12.99 -16.21 -3.70
CA CYS A 33 12.94 -15.30 -2.56
C CYS A 33 11.71 -15.58 -1.69
N GLN A 34 11.63 -14.93 -0.52
CA GLN A 34 10.43 -14.98 0.30
C GLN A 34 9.23 -14.37 -0.44
N LYS A 35 8.10 -15.08 -0.48
CA LYS A 35 6.87 -14.61 -1.14
C LYS A 35 6.31 -13.39 -0.41
N ARG A 36 6.03 -12.32 -1.16
CA ARG A 36 5.43 -11.07 -0.66
C ARG A 36 4.52 -10.42 -1.71
N GLY A 37 3.65 -9.52 -1.26
CA GLY A 37 2.92 -8.64 -2.14
C GLY A 37 3.85 -7.66 -2.88
N GLY A 38 3.55 -7.41 -4.16
CA GLY A 38 4.25 -6.39 -4.98
C GLY A 38 3.56 -5.02 -4.97
N SER A 39 2.47 -4.84 -4.23
CA SER A 39 1.71 -3.58 -4.18
C SER A 39 2.04 -2.80 -2.91
N THR A 40 2.31 -1.51 -3.06
CA THR A 40 2.63 -0.59 -1.95
C THR A 40 1.40 -0.24 -1.12
N ILE A 41 1.60 0.27 0.10
CA ILE A 41 0.51 0.77 0.96
C ILE A 41 -0.29 1.86 0.23
N THR A 42 0.38 2.77 -0.48
CA THR A 42 -0.25 3.83 -1.27
C THR A 42 -1.16 3.26 -2.37
N GLN A 43 -0.70 2.22 -3.08
CA GLN A 43 -1.49 1.51 -4.08
C GLN A 43 -2.71 0.83 -3.46
N GLN A 44 -2.52 0.19 -2.30
CA GLN A 44 -3.60 -0.46 -1.57
C GLN A 44 -4.65 0.54 -1.08
N PHE A 45 -4.21 1.69 -0.56
CA PHE A 45 -5.09 2.80 -0.17
C PHE A 45 -5.94 3.26 -1.35
N VAL A 46 -5.29 3.57 -2.49
CA VAL A 46 -5.98 4.06 -3.69
C VAL A 46 -7.00 3.06 -4.20
N LYS A 47 -6.62 1.78 -4.25
CA LYS A 47 -7.52 0.69 -4.63
C LYS A 47 -8.77 0.66 -3.76
N ASN A 48 -8.61 0.75 -2.45
CA ASN A 48 -9.70 0.61 -1.49
C ASN A 48 -10.54 1.90 -1.35
N ALA A 49 -9.94 3.06 -1.57
CA ALA A 49 -10.60 4.35 -1.37
C ALA A 49 -11.32 4.88 -2.63
N PHE A 50 -10.77 4.63 -3.82
CA PHE A 50 -11.19 5.31 -5.06
C PHE A 50 -11.56 4.39 -6.22
N LEU A 51 -11.22 3.11 -6.18
CA LEU A 51 -11.40 2.20 -7.32
C LEU A 51 -12.35 1.05 -6.98
N SER A 52 -12.89 0.40 -8.02
CA SER A 52 -13.68 -0.82 -7.84
C SER A 52 -12.81 -2.00 -7.39
N SER A 53 -13.43 -3.00 -6.79
CA SER A 53 -12.78 -4.28 -6.43
C SER A 53 -12.49 -5.18 -7.65
N GLU A 54 -12.90 -4.77 -8.85
CA GLU A 54 -12.76 -5.56 -10.07
C GLU A 54 -11.30 -5.72 -10.50
N ARG A 55 -10.81 -6.95 -10.67
CA ARG A 55 -9.41 -7.21 -10.98
C ARG A 55 -9.13 -7.12 -12.49
N THR A 56 -8.98 -5.90 -13.01
CA THR A 56 -8.57 -5.64 -14.40
C THR A 56 -7.21 -4.94 -14.50
N TYR A 57 -6.52 -5.11 -15.62
CA TYR A 57 -5.26 -4.39 -15.92
C TYR A 57 -5.49 -2.88 -15.98
N THR A 58 -6.60 -2.43 -16.57
CA THR A 58 -6.97 -1.01 -16.65
C THR A 58 -7.15 -0.42 -15.25
N ARG A 59 -7.81 -1.13 -14.33
CA ARG A 59 -7.90 -0.69 -12.93
C ARG A 59 -6.52 -0.62 -12.28
N LYS A 60 -5.67 -1.64 -12.46
CA LYS A 60 -4.31 -1.65 -11.88
C LYS A 60 -3.45 -0.50 -12.42
N LEU A 61 -3.58 -0.13 -13.69
CA LEU A 61 -2.88 1.04 -14.23
C LEU A 61 -3.38 2.35 -13.61
N LYS A 62 -4.70 2.50 -13.44
CA LYS A 62 -5.28 3.66 -12.72
C LYS A 62 -4.77 3.74 -11.28
N GLU A 63 -4.65 2.59 -10.60
CA GLU A 63 -4.10 2.49 -9.25
C GLU A 63 -2.66 3.01 -9.19
N LEU A 64 -1.80 2.62 -10.14
CA LEU A 64 -0.42 3.10 -10.22
C LEU A 64 -0.34 4.62 -10.41
N ILE A 65 -1.11 5.16 -11.36
CA ILE A 65 -1.13 6.60 -11.67
C ILE A 65 -1.61 7.40 -10.46
N LEU A 66 -2.69 6.96 -9.82
CA LEU A 66 -3.26 7.64 -8.66
C LEU A 66 -2.36 7.52 -7.42
N ALA A 67 -1.67 6.40 -7.22
CA ALA A 67 -0.72 6.24 -6.13
C ALA A 67 0.44 7.24 -6.25
N VAL A 68 1.01 7.39 -7.44
CA VAL A 68 2.07 8.38 -7.69
C VAL A 68 1.53 9.81 -7.46
N LYS A 69 0.34 10.13 -7.96
CA LYS A 69 -0.29 11.45 -7.71
C LYS A 69 -0.51 11.72 -6.22
N LEU A 70 -0.94 10.72 -5.44
CA LEU A 70 -1.15 10.84 -4.01
C LEU A 70 0.18 11.16 -3.29
N GLU A 71 1.26 10.50 -3.69
CA GLU A 71 2.62 10.68 -3.13
C GLU A 71 3.24 12.04 -3.46
N HIS A 72 2.77 12.69 -4.51
CA HIS A 72 3.13 14.09 -4.79
C HIS A 72 2.30 15.10 -4.01
N ALA A 73 1.08 14.72 -3.59
CA ALA A 73 0.14 15.62 -2.91
C ALA A 73 0.21 15.53 -1.38
N PHE A 74 0.62 14.39 -0.84
CA PHE A 74 0.63 14.10 0.59
C PHE A 74 1.99 13.54 1.03
N THR A 75 2.36 13.83 2.27
CA THR A 75 3.54 13.23 2.89
C THR A 75 3.31 11.75 3.23
N LYS A 76 4.39 11.00 3.43
CA LYS A 76 4.32 9.57 3.81
C LYS A 76 3.48 9.33 5.05
N ASP A 77 3.63 10.17 6.07
CA ASP A 77 2.89 10.01 7.31
C ASP A 77 1.39 10.27 7.11
N GLN A 78 1.02 11.28 6.31
CA GLN A 78 -0.38 11.53 5.95
C GLN A 78 -0.98 10.36 5.16
N ILE A 79 -0.22 9.78 4.23
CA ILE A 79 -0.68 8.62 3.45
C ILE A 79 -0.87 7.41 4.36
N LEU A 80 0.06 7.17 5.28
CA LEU A 80 -0.03 6.09 6.24
C LEU A 80 -1.23 6.29 7.17
N GLU A 81 -1.42 7.50 7.69
CA GLU A 81 -2.56 7.85 8.52
C GLU A 81 -3.89 7.62 7.78
N MET A 82 -4.01 8.11 6.55
CA MET A 82 -5.19 7.88 5.71
C MET A 82 -5.43 6.38 5.45
N TYR A 83 -4.36 5.62 5.21
CA TYR A 83 -4.46 4.16 5.00
C TYR A 83 -4.98 3.44 6.24
N LEU A 84 -4.40 3.75 7.41
CA LEU A 84 -4.82 3.17 8.68
C LEU A 84 -6.28 3.57 9.00
N ASN A 85 -6.65 4.84 8.80
CA ASN A 85 -8.00 5.33 9.11
C ASN A 85 -9.09 4.83 8.14
N ARG A 86 -8.72 4.33 6.95
CA ARG A 86 -9.67 3.88 5.92
C ARG A 86 -9.89 2.37 5.95
N ILE A 87 -8.96 1.58 6.49
CA ILE A 87 -9.14 0.14 6.61
C ILE A 87 -10.05 -0.11 7.83
N PRO A 88 -11.23 -0.74 7.66
CA PRO A 88 -12.03 -1.15 8.80
C PRO A 88 -11.30 -2.27 9.55
N TYR A 89 -10.56 -1.89 10.59
CA TYR A 89 -10.15 -2.80 11.65
C TYR A 89 -11.43 -3.15 12.41
N GLY A 90 -12.00 -4.34 12.17
CA GLY A 90 -13.31 -4.74 12.68
C GLY A 90 -13.63 -4.17 14.08
N SER A 91 -14.74 -3.44 14.15
CA SER A 91 -15.23 -2.56 15.23
C SER A 91 -14.96 -1.08 14.96
N ASN A 92 -15.98 -0.41 14.40
CA ASN A 92 -16.33 1.02 14.33
C ASN A 92 -15.44 2.08 15.05
N VAL A 93 -14.12 2.04 14.92
CA VAL A 93 -13.20 3.06 15.41
C VAL A 93 -12.49 3.64 14.20
N TYR A 94 -13.07 4.70 13.64
CA TYR A 94 -12.37 5.61 12.77
C TYR A 94 -11.34 6.37 13.62
N GLY A 95 -10.07 6.30 13.25
CA GLY A 95 -8.97 6.91 14.00
C GLY A 95 -8.13 5.87 14.72
N VAL A 96 -6.98 5.51 14.14
CA VAL A 96 -5.88 4.92 14.91
C VAL A 96 -5.29 6.02 15.80
N GLU A 97 -6.02 6.37 16.86
CA GLU A 97 -5.52 7.22 17.93
C GLU A 97 -4.74 6.39 18.97
N LEU A 98 -4.57 5.08 18.76
CA LEU A 98 -3.93 4.16 19.70
C LEU A 98 -3.17 3.00 19.02
N ALA A 99 -2.18 3.29 18.18
CA ALA A 99 -1.11 2.29 17.89
C ALA A 99 0.24 2.67 18.55
N ALA A 100 0.20 3.62 19.49
CA ALA A 100 1.27 3.90 20.43
C ALA A 100 0.91 3.28 21.80
N ARG A 101 0.99 1.94 21.89
CA ARG A 101 1.36 1.27 23.14
C ARG A 101 1.98 -0.09 22.85
#